data_AF-A0A3Q3XN96-F1
#
_entry.id   AF-A0A3Q3XN96-F1
#
_cell.length_a   1.000
_cell.length_b   1.000
_cell.length_c   1.000
_cell.angle_alpha   90.00
_cell.angle_beta   90.00
_cell.angle_gamma   90.00
#
_symmetry.space_group_name_H-M   'P 1'
#
loop_
_entity.id
_entity.type
_entity.pdbx_description
1 polymer ?
#
loop_
_entity_poly.entity_id
_entity_poly.type
_entity_poly.pdbx_seq_one_letter_code
_entity_poly.pdbx_strand_id
1 'polypeptide(L)'
;MDKQPAVVFRNVGQLYFPQTKVECHYSLTPDHQWSSSDWIGLFQVGCSSVKQYHTYTWALVPEGYTEGTAVNCCVIFHGKNIMTCKTRQALPVRVNFR
;
A
#
# COMPACT_ATOMS: atom_id res chain seq x y z
N MET A 1 5.59 21.95 14.66
CA MET A 1 4.66 21.89 13.52
C MET A 1 4.79 20.49 12.96
N ASP A 2 3.88 19.58 13.33
CA ASP A 2 3.94 18.19 12.89
C ASP A 2 3.72 18.13 11.37
N LYS A 3 4.71 17.60 10.65
CA LYS A 3 4.63 17.43 9.20
C LYS A 3 3.49 16.44 8.90
N GLN A 4 2.47 16.89 8.17
CA GLN A 4 1.40 16.02 7.70
C GLN A 4 1.99 14.87 6.87
N PRO A 5 1.53 13.62 7.04
CA PRO A 5 2.00 12.50 6.24
C PRO A 5 1.56 12.67 4.79
N ALA A 6 2.47 12.53 3.83
CA ALA A 6 2.18 12.71 2.40
C ALA A 6 1.12 11.71 1.88
N VAL A 7 1.06 10.52 2.50
CA VAL A 7 0.15 9.42 2.16
C VAL A 7 -0.51 8.89 3.43
N VAL A 8 -1.83 8.71 3.39
CA VAL A 8 -2.62 8.16 4.49
C VAL A 8 -3.35 6.92 4.02
N PHE A 9 -2.97 5.76 4.55
CA PHE A 9 -3.66 4.50 4.28
C PHE A 9 -4.96 4.38 5.09
N ARG A 10 -6.01 3.86 4.46
CA ARG A 10 -7.33 3.65 5.04
C ARG A 10 -7.73 2.20 4.89
N ASN A 11 -8.56 1.70 5.80
CA ASN A 11 -9.06 0.32 5.80
C ASN A 11 -7.96 -0.75 5.73
N VAL A 12 -6.80 -0.49 6.36
CA VAL A 12 -5.71 -1.45 6.42
C VAL A 12 -6.07 -2.52 7.46
N GLY A 13 -6.39 -3.72 6.98
CA GLY A 13 -6.53 -4.89 7.82
C GLY A 13 -5.22 -5.23 8.52
N GLN A 14 -5.30 -5.64 9.79
CA GLN A 14 -4.15 -6.16 10.54
C GLN A 14 -3.70 -7.51 10.00
N LEU A 15 -4.56 -8.22 9.29
CA LEU A 15 -4.41 -9.61 8.88
C LEU A 15 -5.09 -9.80 7.52
N TYR A 16 -4.41 -10.42 6.55
CA TYR A 16 -5.03 -10.79 5.27
C TYR A 16 -4.92 -12.28 5.00
N PHE A 17 -6.00 -12.87 4.51
CA PHE A 17 -6.06 -14.28 4.19
C PHE A 17 -5.32 -14.60 2.88
N PRO A 18 -4.56 -15.70 2.83
CA PRO A 18 -3.97 -16.18 1.58
C PRO A 18 -5.04 -16.34 0.49
N GLN A 19 -4.68 -16.05 -0.76
CA GLN A 19 -5.57 -16.17 -1.94
C GLN A 19 -6.77 -15.22 -1.97
N THR A 20 -6.93 -14.33 -0.99
CA THR A 20 -7.96 -13.28 -1.05
C THR A 20 -7.45 -12.04 -1.78
N LYS A 21 -8.37 -11.31 -2.40
CA LYS A 21 -8.11 -10.00 -2.98
C LYS A 21 -7.98 -9.00 -1.83
N VAL A 22 -6.87 -8.27 -1.77
CA VAL A 22 -6.66 -7.23 -0.77
C VAL A 22 -6.83 -5.87 -1.43
N GLU A 23 -7.85 -5.14 -0.99
CA GLU A 23 -8.10 -3.76 -1.42
C GLU A 23 -7.45 -2.80 -0.43
N CYS A 24 -6.51 -2.02 -0.92
CA CYS A 24 -5.80 -1.03 -0.12
C CYS A 24 -6.22 0.36 -0.56
N HIS A 25 -6.96 1.03 0.32
CA HIS A 25 -7.38 2.41 0.11
C HIS A 25 -6.34 3.35 0.71
N TYR A 26 -6.06 4.45 0.02
CA TYR A 26 -5.17 5.49 0.53
C TYR A 26 -5.57 6.85 -0.01
N SER A 27 -5.16 7.89 0.71
CA SER A 27 -5.29 9.28 0.29
C SER A 27 -3.92 9.88 0.14
N LEU A 28 -3.67 10.57 -0.97
CA LEU A 28 -2.54 11.46 -1.12
C LEU A 28 -2.92 12.85 -0.64
N THR A 29 -2.01 13.50 0.07
CA THR A 29 -2.16 14.90 0.46
C THR A 29 -1.69 15.84 -0.65
N PRO A 30 -2.08 17.13 -0.63
CA PRO A 30 -1.58 18.14 -1.57
C PRO A 30 -0.06 18.23 -1.68
N ASP A 31 0.65 17.89 -0.60
CA ASP A 31 2.12 17.94 -0.53
C ASP A 31 2.80 16.77 -1.25
N HIS A 32 2.04 15.74 -1.66
CA HIS A 32 2.58 14.59 -2.38
C HIS A 32 2.80 14.94 -3.85
N GLN A 33 3.99 14.65 -4.35
CA GLN A 33 4.30 14.76 -5.78
C GLN A 33 4.32 13.37 -6.41
N TRP A 34 3.43 13.16 -7.37
CA TRP A 34 3.33 11.90 -8.08
C TRP A 34 4.62 11.58 -8.88
N SER A 35 5.10 10.34 -8.78
CA SER A 35 6.14 9.79 -9.65
C SER A 35 5.66 8.55 -10.40
N SER A 36 6.12 8.35 -11.64
CA SER A 36 5.93 7.08 -12.36
C SER A 36 6.64 5.90 -11.68
N SER A 37 7.50 6.18 -10.71
CA SER A 37 8.21 5.18 -9.90
C SER A 37 7.60 4.98 -8.50
N ASP A 38 6.41 5.52 -8.27
CA ASP A 38 5.64 5.31 -7.04
C ASP A 38 5.06 3.91 -6.99
N TRP A 39 5.21 3.24 -5.86
CA TRP A 39 4.70 1.89 -5.64
C TRP A 39 4.23 1.71 -4.21
N ILE A 40 3.36 0.72 -4.05
CA ILE A 40 2.76 0.36 -2.78
C ILE A 40 3.16 -1.06 -2.46
N GLY A 41 3.81 -1.23 -1.32
CA GLY A 41 4.26 -2.54 -0.85
C GLY A 41 3.42 -3.05 0.31
N LEU A 42 3.15 -4.35 0.31
CA LEU A 42 2.74 -5.09 1.49
C LEU A 42 3.99 -5.66 2.16
N PHE A 43 4.16 -5.38 3.43
CA PHE A 43 5.29 -5.81 4.26
C PHE A 43 4.77 -6.67 5.38
N GLN A 44 5.54 -7.66 5.83
CA GLN A 44 5.24 -8.29 7.11
C GLN A 44 5.47 -7.28 8.25
N VAL A 45 4.63 -7.33 9.28
CA VAL A 45 4.87 -6.54 10.50
C VAL A 45 6.24 -6.93 11.08
N GLY A 46 7.06 -5.93 11.42
CA GLY A 46 8.44 -6.13 11.89
C GLY A 46 9.53 -6.00 10.82
N CYS A 47 9.18 -5.83 9.54
CA CYS A 47 10.18 -5.53 8.51
C CYS A 47 10.90 -4.20 8.81
N SER A 48 12.23 -4.23 8.77
CA SER A 48 13.10 -3.07 9.02
C SER A 48 13.53 -2.35 7.75
N SER A 49 13.38 -3.00 6.58
CA SER A 49 13.77 -2.43 5.28
C SER A 49 12.62 -2.44 4.28
N VAL A 50 12.57 -1.38 3.46
CA VAL A 50 11.66 -1.25 2.31
C VAL A 50 11.94 -2.32 1.24
N LYS A 51 13.12 -2.95 1.25
CA LYS A 51 13.46 -4.08 0.36
C LYS A 51 12.82 -5.42 0.79
N GLN A 52 12.29 -5.51 2.01
CA GLN A 52 11.66 -6.72 2.54
C GLN A 52 10.15 -6.74 2.28
N TYR A 53 9.70 -6.20 1.14
CA TYR A 53 8.29 -6.30 0.76
C TYR A 53 7.95 -7.77 0.48
N HIS A 54 6.76 -8.17 0.93
CA HIS A 54 6.18 -9.47 0.59
C HIS A 54 5.68 -9.46 -0.86
N THR A 55 4.97 -8.39 -1.22
CA THR A 55 4.54 -8.11 -2.60
C THR A 55 4.41 -6.61 -2.80
N TYR A 56 4.39 -6.16 -4.04
CA TYR A 56 4.22 -4.75 -4.38
C TYR A 56 3.35 -4.60 -5.63
N THR A 57 2.80 -3.40 -5.80
CA THR A 57 2.17 -2.96 -7.04
C THR A 57 2.57 -1.52 -7.32
N TRP A 58 2.70 -1.15 -8.59
CA TRP A 58 2.87 0.23 -8.98
C TRP A 58 1.61 1.03 -8.64
N ALA A 59 1.80 2.24 -8.11
CA ALA A 59 0.71 3.19 -7.95
C ALA A 59 0.40 3.75 -9.35
N LEU A 60 -0.87 3.73 -9.74
CA LEU A 60 -1.32 4.31 -11.01
C LEU A 60 -1.77 5.74 -10.76
N VAL A 61 -1.32 6.66 -11.63
CA VAL A 61 -1.75 8.08 -11.60
C VAL A 61 -3.28 8.10 -11.65
N PRO A 62 -3.96 8.69 -10.65
CA PRO A 62 -5.41 8.81 -10.71
C PRO A 62 -5.81 9.73 -11.86
N GLU A 63 -6.92 9.38 -12.50
CA GLU A 63 -7.46 10.16 -13.61
C GLU A 63 -7.77 11.60 -13.13
N GLY A 64 -7.27 12.59 -13.87
CA GLY A 64 -7.42 14.00 -13.50
C GLY A 64 -6.52 14.48 -12.35
N TYR A 65 -5.48 13.72 -11.98
CA TYR A 65 -4.48 14.18 -11.00
C TYR A 65 -3.92 15.56 -11.35
N THR A 66 -4.00 16.48 -10.39
CA THR A 66 -3.40 17.82 -10.45
C THR A 66 -2.53 18.00 -9.22
N GLU A 67 -1.31 18.51 -9.40
CA GLU A 67 -0.41 18.79 -8.27
C GLU A 67 -1.06 19.74 -7.27
N GLY A 68 -0.86 19.51 -5.96
CA GLY A 68 -1.50 20.30 -4.91
C GLY A 68 -2.95 19.90 -4.60
N THR A 69 -3.47 18.80 -5.18
CA THR A 69 -4.80 18.28 -4.83
C THR A 69 -4.71 17.02 -3.98
N ALA A 70 -5.64 16.88 -3.04
CA ALA A 70 -5.81 15.64 -2.30
C ALA A 70 -6.64 14.66 -3.15
N VAL A 71 -6.16 13.42 -3.28
CA VAL A 71 -6.85 12.40 -4.08
C VAL A 71 -6.96 11.10 -3.31
N ASN A 72 -8.10 10.42 -3.45
CA ASN A 72 -8.32 9.09 -2.91
C ASN A 72 -8.07 8.05 -3.99
N CYS A 73 -7.30 7.04 -3.64
CA CYS A 73 -6.90 5.97 -4.54
C CYS A 73 -7.20 4.61 -3.91
N CYS A 74 -7.29 3.59 -4.76
CA CYS A 74 -7.40 2.20 -4.36
C CYS A 74 -6.47 1.35 -5.22
N VAL A 75 -5.69 0.48 -4.59
CA VAL A 75 -4.95 -0.57 -5.28
C VAL A 75 -5.40 -1.94 -4.81
N ILE A 76 -5.30 -2.90 -5.72
CA ILE A 76 -5.69 -4.27 -5.50
C ILE A 76 -4.45 -5.14 -5.53
N PHE A 77 -4.16 -5.82 -4.42
CA PHE A 77 -3.17 -6.89 -4.40
C PHE A 77 -3.87 -8.21 -4.72
N HIS A 78 -3.44 -8.86 -5.80
CA HIS A 78 -3.93 -10.19 -6.16
C HIS A 78 -3.28 -11.26 -5.28
N GLY A 79 -4.09 -12.01 -4.56
CA GLY A 79 -3.68 -13.06 -3.62
C GLY A 79 -2.88 -14.23 -4.21
N LYS A 80 -2.59 -14.24 -5.53
CA LYS A 80 -1.67 -15.21 -6.14
C LYS A 80 -0.24 -15.08 -5.61
N ASN A 81 0.17 -13.87 -5.21
CA ASN A 81 1.50 -13.59 -4.66
C ASN A 81 1.50 -13.42 -3.13
N ILE A 82 0.35 -13.50 -2.46
CA ILE A 82 0.25 -13.49 -0.99
C ILE A 82 0.37 -14.93 -0.47
N MET A 83 1.49 -15.57 -0.79
CA MET A 83 1.81 -16.93 -0.38
C MET A 83 3.15 -16.93 0.34
N THR A 84 3.12 -16.92 1.67
CA THR A 84 4.23 -17.49 2.42
C THR A 84 3.72 -18.41 3.52
N CYS A 85 4.07 -19.68 3.32
CA CYS A 85 4.05 -20.79 4.27
C CYS A 85 2.73 -21.54 4.45
N LYS A 86 2.87 -22.86 4.64
CA LYS A 86 1.88 -23.94 4.57
C LYS A 86 0.74 -23.89 5.60
N THR A 87 0.52 -22.77 6.26
CA THR A 87 -0.53 -22.56 7.25
C THR A 87 -1.55 -21.59 6.69
N ARG A 88 -2.84 -21.98 6.66
CA ARG A 88 -3.99 -21.12 6.36
C ARG A 88 -4.17 -20.03 7.43
N GLN A 89 -3.15 -19.23 7.68
CA GLN A 89 -3.16 -18.18 8.69
C GLN A 89 -2.98 -16.84 8.00
N ALA A 90 -3.72 -15.86 8.51
CA ALA A 90 -3.64 -14.51 7.99
C ALA A 90 -2.30 -13.88 8.36
N LEU A 91 -1.70 -13.13 7.43
CA LEU A 91 -0.38 -12.54 7.63
C LEU A 91 -0.51 -11.14 8.21
N PRO A 92 0.23 -10.81 9.29
CA PRO A 92 0.25 -9.44 9.79
C PRO A 92 1.03 -8.58 8.81
N VAL A 93 0.37 -7.60 8.20
CA VAL A 93 1.01 -6.74 7.21
C VAL A 93 0.96 -5.25 7.56
N ARG A 94 1.92 -4.52 6.99
CA ARG A 94 1.94 -3.06 6.91
C ARG A 94 2.00 -2.66 5.44
N VAL A 95 1.32 -1.56 5.10
CA VAL A 95 1.44 -0.94 3.78
C VAL A 95 2.46 0.18 3.82
N ASN A 96 3.30 0.30 2.79
CA ASN A 96 4.20 1.44 2.63
C ASN A 96 4.10 2.02 1.23
N PHE A 97 4.26 3.35 1.12
CA PHE A 97 4.33 4.10 -0.12
C PHE A 97 5.76 4.64 -0.27
N ARG A 98 6.32 4.57 -1.48
CA ARG A 98 7.67 5.14 -1.75
C ARG A 98 7.63 6.64 -1.91
#